data_AF-A0A074RS82-F1
#
_entry.id   AF-A0A074RS82-F1
#
_cell.length_a   1.000
_cell.length_b   1.000
_cell.length_c   1.000
_cell.angle_alpha   90.00
_cell.angle_beta   90.00
_cell.angle_gamma   90.00
#
_symmetry.space_group_name_H-M   'P 1'
#
loop_
_entity.id
_entity.type
_entity.pdbx_description
1 polymer ?
#
loop_
_entity_poly.entity_id
_entity_poly.type
_entity_poly.pdbx_seq_one_letter_code
_entity_poly.pdbx_strand_id
1 'polypeptide(L)'
;MSTCPAEPEPSFCTSIISNADIAGRGVRISIYAGTILSMTVASFIPYHEKAFRDSSRNAYIVSTSLMIASLIEWKTHGLSLFDALIVTMLTTMMTTFVTVNGPYIRTLGLSINIASFLFTTFWCYWGLQVWQDPSTFGVPRDGENCTASTETIFVVFGHNVGVTNSSVRNFALSMFAIGIISAFASLCYSTKWLATYTISGATAAKDNAAMRYARKLRLTKGQHMSRYGGLAGMIYLIVTIEQMVDRNNVKDQLSEWTYSQTIALIMLLQQIMDCISYFKEEIEYRGAKNAQRQRDQNERERLRMEAQARTSAV
;
A
#
# COMPACT_ATOMS: atom_id res chain seq x y z
N MET A 1 -16.91 -23.69 -48.16
CA MET A 1 -16.38 -23.23 -46.85
C MET A 1 -16.73 -21.76 -46.74
N SER A 2 -17.69 -21.40 -45.88
CA SER A 2 -18.06 -20.00 -45.64
C SER A 2 -17.00 -19.41 -44.72
N THR A 3 -16.20 -18.47 -45.22
CA THR A 3 -15.28 -17.68 -44.42
C THR A 3 -16.12 -16.69 -43.62
N CYS A 4 -16.34 -16.98 -42.33
CA CYS A 4 -16.85 -15.96 -41.42
C CYS A 4 -15.88 -14.77 -41.47
N PRO A 5 -16.37 -13.53 -41.66
CA PRO A 5 -15.50 -12.37 -41.55
C PRO A 5 -14.88 -12.38 -40.15
N ALA A 6 -13.55 -12.26 -40.10
CA ALA A 6 -12.86 -12.12 -38.83
C ALA A 6 -13.44 -10.89 -38.11
N GLU A 7 -13.86 -11.04 -36.86
CA GLU A 7 -14.23 -9.89 -36.05
C GLU A 7 -13.04 -8.93 -36.01
N PRO A 8 -13.27 -7.63 -36.24
CA PRO A 8 -12.19 -6.65 -36.20
C PRO A 8 -11.55 -6.68 -34.81
N GLU A 9 -10.22 -6.85 -34.76
CA GLU A 9 -9.50 -6.83 -33.49
C GLU A 9 -9.77 -5.50 -32.77
N PRO A 10 -10.10 -5.55 -31.46
CA PRO A 10 -10.43 -4.36 -30.71
C PRO A 10 -9.23 -3.41 -30.72
N SER A 11 -9.47 -2.17 -31.17
CA SER A 11 -8.43 -1.16 -31.29
C SER A 11 -8.37 -0.27 -30.05
N PHE A 12 -7.20 -0.18 -29.43
CA PHE A 12 -6.89 0.75 -28.33
C PHE A 12 -7.06 2.22 -28.71
N CYS A 13 -7.25 2.53 -30.00
CA CYS A 13 -7.42 3.89 -30.50
C CYS A 13 -8.84 4.43 -30.26
N THR A 14 -9.87 3.61 -30.47
CA THR A 14 -11.28 4.05 -30.51
C THR A 14 -12.12 3.54 -29.35
N SER A 15 -11.64 2.54 -28.62
CA SER A 15 -12.37 1.96 -27.49
C SER A 15 -11.47 1.76 -26.28
N ILE A 16 -12.05 1.92 -25.10
CA ILE A 16 -11.35 1.62 -23.84
C ILE A 16 -11.35 0.10 -23.65
N ILE A 17 -10.19 -0.50 -23.88
CA ILE A 17 -9.94 -1.93 -23.66
C ILE A 17 -9.27 -2.07 -22.31
N SER A 18 -9.85 -2.89 -21.43
CA SER A 18 -9.38 -3.09 -20.07
C SER A 18 -8.84 -4.51 -19.88
N ASN A 19 -7.66 -4.62 -19.30
CA ASN A 19 -7.04 -5.91 -19.00
C ASN A 19 -7.49 -6.41 -17.61
N ALA A 20 -8.27 -7.49 -17.61
CA ALA A 20 -8.79 -8.13 -16.39
C ALA A 20 -7.68 -8.69 -15.46
N ASP A 21 -6.49 -8.99 -15.96
CA ASP A 21 -5.35 -9.42 -15.13
C ASP A 21 -4.70 -8.26 -14.36
N ILE A 22 -4.91 -7.01 -14.80
CA ILE A 22 -4.35 -5.81 -14.18
C ILE A 22 -5.39 -5.08 -13.33
N ALA A 23 -6.56 -4.82 -13.92
CA ALA A 23 -7.63 -4.02 -13.31
C ALA A 23 -8.86 -4.86 -12.93
N GLY A 24 -8.81 -6.19 -13.07
CA GLY A 24 -9.93 -7.09 -12.78
C GLY A 24 -10.44 -7.04 -11.35
N ARG A 25 -11.70 -7.43 -11.19
CA ARG A 25 -12.40 -7.39 -9.90
C ARG A 25 -11.66 -8.14 -8.80
N GLY A 26 -11.09 -9.31 -9.10
CA GLY A 26 -10.31 -10.10 -8.13
C GLY A 26 -9.04 -9.40 -7.66
N VAL A 27 -8.29 -8.76 -8.57
CA VAL A 27 -7.09 -7.97 -8.22
C VAL A 27 -7.47 -6.80 -7.33
N ARG A 28 -8.51 -6.04 -7.70
CA ARG A 28 -8.99 -4.90 -6.92
C ARG A 28 -9.43 -5.32 -5.52
N ILE A 29 -10.28 -6.34 -5.39
CA ILE A 29 -10.73 -6.88 -4.09
C ILE A 29 -9.54 -7.32 -3.24
N SER A 30 -8.58 -8.04 -3.81
CA SER A 30 -7.38 -8.49 -3.11
C SER A 30 -6.59 -7.32 -2.51
N ILE A 31 -6.34 -6.29 -3.33
CA ILE A 31 -5.60 -5.10 -2.91
C ILE A 31 -6.39 -4.27 -1.88
N TYR A 32 -7.72 -4.12 -2.04
CA TYR A 32 -8.58 -3.43 -1.08
C TYR A 32 -8.54 -4.11 0.28
N ALA A 33 -8.87 -5.39 0.32
CA ALA A 33 -8.92 -6.16 1.55
C ALA A 33 -7.53 -6.23 2.19
N GLY A 34 -6.48 -6.52 1.41
CA GLY A 34 -5.10 -6.62 1.91
C GLY A 34 -4.59 -5.32 2.51
N THR A 35 -4.94 -4.17 1.92
CA THR A 35 -4.52 -2.85 2.45
C THR A 35 -5.32 -2.48 3.69
N ILE A 36 -6.63 -2.75 3.73
CA ILE A 36 -7.46 -2.55 4.92
C ILE A 36 -6.97 -3.42 6.08
N LEU A 37 -6.68 -4.70 5.84
CA LEU A 37 -6.11 -5.60 6.84
C LEU A 37 -4.77 -5.09 7.36
N SER A 38 -3.88 -4.67 6.47
CA SER A 38 -2.58 -4.08 6.85
C SER A 38 -2.74 -2.86 7.74
N MET A 39 -3.63 -1.93 7.37
CA MET A 39 -3.92 -0.75 8.17
C MET A 39 -4.54 -1.10 9.52
N THR A 40 -5.43 -2.10 9.54
CA THR A 40 -6.07 -2.62 10.76
C THR A 40 -5.03 -3.17 11.72
N VAL A 41 -4.15 -4.06 11.25
CA VAL A 41 -3.04 -4.62 12.04
C VAL A 41 -2.13 -3.51 12.58
N ALA A 42 -1.73 -2.56 11.73
CA ALA A 42 -0.89 -1.43 12.16
C ALA A 42 -1.57 -0.54 13.22
N SER A 43 -2.89 -0.42 13.16
CA SER A 43 -3.68 0.39 14.08
C SER A 43 -3.90 -0.30 15.43
N PHE A 44 -4.29 -1.58 15.42
CA PHE A 44 -4.64 -2.35 16.62
C PHE A 44 -3.41 -2.95 17.33
N ILE A 45 -2.38 -3.33 16.57
CA ILE A 45 -1.18 -4.02 17.10
C ILE A 45 0.11 -3.26 16.72
N PRO A 46 0.26 -1.99 17.13
CA PRO A 46 1.38 -1.14 16.70
C PRO A 46 2.74 -1.57 17.25
N TYR A 47 2.77 -2.49 18.21
CA TYR A 47 4.00 -2.96 18.86
C TYR A 47 4.52 -4.28 18.28
N HIS A 48 3.78 -4.92 17.37
CA HIS A 48 4.14 -6.22 16.82
C HIS A 48 5.00 -6.08 15.56
N GLU A 49 6.31 -6.00 15.77
CA GLU A 49 7.31 -5.76 14.71
C GLU A 49 7.21 -6.74 13.56
N LYS A 50 7.03 -8.02 13.86
CA LYS A 50 6.88 -9.07 12.84
C LYS A 50 5.65 -8.81 11.96
N ALA A 51 4.51 -8.49 12.56
CA ALA A 51 3.25 -8.33 11.83
C ALA A 51 3.34 -7.18 10.83
N PHE A 52 3.88 -6.07 11.30
CA PHE A 52 3.98 -4.88 10.50
C PHE A 52 5.09 -5.00 9.43
N ARG A 53 6.23 -5.64 9.74
CA ARG A 53 7.28 -5.95 8.77
C ARG A 53 6.73 -6.81 7.64
N ASP A 54 6.02 -7.88 7.98
CA ASP A 54 5.51 -8.83 7.01
C ASP A 54 4.41 -8.19 6.15
N SER A 55 3.51 -7.41 6.77
CA SER A 55 2.49 -6.61 6.08
C SER A 55 3.08 -5.56 5.13
N SER A 56 4.07 -4.78 5.58
CA SER A 56 4.73 -3.77 4.74
C SER A 56 5.47 -4.41 3.58
N ARG A 57 6.20 -5.51 3.83
CA ARG A 57 6.91 -6.26 2.79
C ARG A 57 5.92 -6.78 1.75
N ASN A 58 4.80 -7.37 2.18
CA ASN A 58 3.76 -7.84 1.27
C ASN A 58 3.20 -6.70 0.41
N ALA A 59 2.86 -5.56 1.02
CA ALA A 59 2.36 -4.38 0.31
C ALA A 59 3.35 -3.86 -0.74
N TYR A 60 4.64 -3.75 -0.39
CA TYR A 60 5.67 -3.33 -1.35
C TYR A 60 5.84 -4.32 -2.49
N ILE A 61 5.88 -5.63 -2.20
CA ILE A 61 6.03 -6.65 -3.23
C ILE A 61 4.83 -6.61 -4.17
N VAL A 62 3.60 -6.69 -3.66
CA VAL A 62 2.39 -6.69 -4.47
C VAL A 62 2.29 -5.43 -5.32
N SER A 63 2.50 -4.24 -4.74
CA SER A 63 2.45 -2.99 -5.51
C SER A 63 3.54 -2.90 -6.58
N THR A 64 4.76 -3.30 -6.25
CA THR A 64 5.88 -3.25 -7.20
C THR A 64 5.66 -4.25 -8.33
N SER A 65 5.19 -5.47 -8.01
CA SER A 65 4.82 -6.47 -9.00
C SER A 65 3.71 -5.97 -9.93
N LEU A 66 2.66 -5.33 -9.39
CA LEU A 66 1.60 -4.75 -10.21
C LEU A 66 2.12 -3.66 -11.16
N MET A 67 2.97 -2.75 -10.66
CA MET A 67 3.58 -1.71 -11.51
C MET A 67 4.49 -2.30 -12.59
N ILE A 68 5.31 -3.31 -12.25
CA ILE A 68 6.17 -3.98 -13.22
C ILE A 68 5.34 -4.70 -14.28
N ALA A 69 4.30 -5.44 -13.88
CA ALA A 69 3.39 -6.10 -14.82
C ALA A 69 2.73 -5.08 -15.75
N SER A 70 2.26 -3.95 -15.21
CA SER A 70 1.64 -2.88 -15.99
C SER A 70 2.64 -2.19 -16.94
N LEU A 71 3.89 -2.03 -16.51
CA LEU A 71 4.98 -1.51 -17.36
C LEU A 71 5.32 -2.46 -18.50
N ILE A 72 5.39 -3.76 -18.24
CA ILE A 72 5.62 -4.78 -19.27
C ILE A 72 4.46 -4.74 -20.27
N GLU A 73 3.23 -4.84 -19.79
CA GLU A 73 2.01 -4.81 -20.61
C GLU A 73 1.96 -3.57 -21.50
N TRP A 74 2.23 -2.39 -20.91
CA TRP A 74 2.30 -1.13 -21.64
C TRP A 74 3.35 -1.15 -22.78
N LYS A 75 4.47 -1.86 -22.60
CA LYS A 75 5.54 -1.92 -23.60
C LYS A 75 5.36 -3.05 -24.63
N THR A 76 4.68 -4.13 -24.28
CA THR A 76 4.56 -5.32 -25.15
C THR A 76 3.24 -5.40 -25.88
N HIS A 77 2.13 -5.16 -25.19
CA HIS A 77 0.77 -5.36 -25.72
C HIS A 77 -0.03 -4.06 -25.81
N GLY A 78 0.50 -2.97 -25.26
CA GLY A 78 -0.25 -1.74 -25.03
C GLY A 78 -1.03 -1.85 -23.73
N LEU A 79 -1.27 -0.70 -23.10
CA LEU A 79 -2.07 -0.62 -21.88
C LEU A 79 -2.95 0.61 -21.99
N SER A 80 -4.24 0.46 -21.74
CA SER A 80 -5.15 1.59 -21.76
C SER A 80 -4.81 2.59 -20.65
N LEU A 81 -5.11 3.87 -20.92
CA LEU A 81 -5.01 4.91 -19.90
C LEU A 81 -5.88 4.57 -18.68
N PHE A 82 -7.06 3.99 -18.91
CA PHE A 82 -7.95 3.53 -17.84
C PHE A 82 -7.23 2.56 -16.90
N ASP A 83 -6.68 1.46 -17.41
CA ASP A 83 -5.98 0.48 -16.57
C ASP A 83 -4.80 1.11 -15.84
N ALA A 84 -4.07 1.99 -16.52
CA ALA A 84 -2.93 2.68 -15.93
C ALA A 84 -3.32 3.57 -14.74
N LEU A 85 -4.45 4.27 -14.84
CA LEU A 85 -5.01 5.07 -13.75
C LEU A 85 -5.46 4.19 -12.58
N ILE A 86 -6.09 3.04 -12.85
CA ILE A 86 -6.48 2.08 -11.81
C ILE A 86 -5.25 1.61 -11.04
N VAL A 87 -4.18 1.21 -11.75
CA VAL A 87 -2.90 0.81 -11.16
C VAL A 87 -2.30 1.95 -10.33
N THR A 88 -2.32 3.19 -10.83
CA THR A 88 -1.86 4.36 -10.10
C THR A 88 -2.65 4.56 -8.79
N MET A 89 -3.98 4.40 -8.82
CA MET A 89 -4.82 4.56 -7.63
C MET A 89 -4.62 3.43 -6.62
N LEU A 90 -4.54 2.18 -7.08
CA LEU A 90 -4.28 1.00 -6.25
C LEU A 90 -2.92 1.10 -5.55
N THR A 91 -1.87 1.47 -6.29
CA THR A 91 -0.52 1.66 -5.72
C THR A 91 -0.46 2.86 -4.80
N THR A 92 -1.18 3.95 -5.09
CA THR A 92 -1.31 5.12 -4.20
C THR A 92 -1.98 4.78 -2.87
N MET A 93 -2.96 3.86 -2.89
CA MET A 93 -3.59 3.35 -1.67
C MET A 93 -2.56 2.66 -0.77
N MET A 94 -1.68 1.83 -1.34
CA MET A 94 -0.57 1.21 -0.60
C MET A 94 0.49 2.22 -0.14
N THR A 95 0.81 3.22 -0.96
CA THR A 95 1.69 4.35 -0.59
C THR A 95 1.15 5.12 0.61
N THR A 96 -0.18 5.29 0.70
CA THR A 96 -0.83 5.96 1.83
C THR A 96 -0.62 5.18 3.13
N PHE A 97 -0.80 3.84 3.10
CA PHE A 97 -0.49 2.97 4.24
C PHE A 97 0.96 3.10 4.69
N VAL A 98 1.89 3.05 3.74
CA VAL A 98 3.33 3.19 4.01
C VAL A 98 3.65 4.57 4.61
N THR A 99 3.09 5.63 4.05
CA THR A 99 3.37 7.01 4.47
C THR A 99 2.90 7.26 5.91
N VAL A 100 1.68 6.84 6.23
CA VAL A 100 1.11 6.96 7.59
C VAL A 100 1.97 6.23 8.62
N ASN A 101 2.56 5.09 8.24
CA ASN A 101 3.39 4.27 9.13
C ASN A 101 4.91 4.46 8.92
N GLY A 102 5.31 5.44 8.12
CA GLY A 102 6.70 5.68 7.71
C GLY A 102 7.71 5.78 8.85
N PRO A 103 7.40 6.46 9.98
CA PRO A 103 8.31 6.50 11.13
C PRO A 103 8.67 5.14 11.71
N TYR A 104 7.76 4.16 11.59
CA TYR A 104 7.97 2.80 12.07
C TYR A 104 8.61 1.92 11.00
N ILE A 105 8.19 2.03 9.73
CA ILE A 105 8.82 1.33 8.60
C ILE A 105 10.34 1.53 8.59
N ARG A 106 10.78 2.77 8.83
CA ARG A 106 12.21 3.14 8.83
C ARG A 106 13.05 2.38 9.85
N THR A 107 12.45 1.77 10.88
CA THR A 107 13.17 1.04 11.93
C THR A 107 13.28 -0.46 11.67
N LEU A 108 12.59 -1.00 10.66
CA LEU A 108 12.46 -2.45 10.43
C LEU A 108 13.63 -3.10 9.67
N GLY A 109 14.66 -2.30 9.35
CA GLY A 109 15.92 -2.78 8.79
C GLY A 109 16.15 -2.43 7.31
N LEU A 110 17.30 -2.88 6.79
CA LEU A 110 17.76 -2.55 5.43
C LEU A 110 16.81 -3.00 4.33
N SER A 111 16.32 -4.25 4.41
CA SER A 111 15.51 -4.86 3.35
C SER A 111 14.25 -4.05 3.06
N ILE A 112 13.55 -3.61 4.11
CA ILE A 112 12.37 -2.77 4.01
C ILE A 112 12.71 -1.38 3.49
N ASN A 113 13.81 -0.77 3.95
CA ASN A 113 14.20 0.56 3.47
C ASN A 113 14.56 0.53 1.97
N ILE A 114 15.23 -0.53 1.50
CA ILE A 114 15.50 -0.74 0.07
C ILE A 114 14.19 -0.96 -0.69
N ALA A 115 13.30 -1.83 -0.20
CA ALA A 115 12.00 -2.07 -0.82
C ALA A 115 11.18 -0.77 -0.93
N SER A 116 11.17 0.05 0.13
CA SER A 116 10.51 1.35 0.15
C SER A 116 11.10 2.30 -0.88
N PHE A 117 12.43 2.37 -1.00
CA PHE A 117 13.10 3.20 -2.00
C PHE A 117 12.75 2.75 -3.43
N LEU A 118 12.87 1.46 -3.72
CA LEU A 118 12.56 0.91 -5.04
C LEU A 118 11.09 1.16 -5.39
N PHE A 119 10.18 0.79 -4.50
CA PHE A 119 8.74 1.00 -4.68
C PHE A 119 8.42 2.48 -4.95
N THR A 120 8.92 3.40 -4.11
CA THR A 120 8.63 4.84 -4.28
C THR A 120 9.19 5.35 -5.61
N THR A 121 10.36 4.88 -6.02
CA THR A 121 10.97 5.25 -7.31
C THR A 121 10.11 4.76 -8.48
N PHE A 122 9.70 3.49 -8.47
CA PHE A 122 8.82 2.95 -9.51
C PHE A 122 7.45 3.63 -9.51
N TRP A 123 6.88 3.93 -8.35
CA TRP A 123 5.61 4.63 -8.21
C TRP A 123 5.67 6.05 -8.78
N CYS A 124 6.73 6.81 -8.48
CA CYS A 124 6.95 8.13 -9.07
C CYS A 124 7.15 8.05 -10.59
N TYR A 125 7.97 7.11 -11.05
CA TYR A 125 8.20 6.92 -12.48
C TYR A 125 6.90 6.60 -13.21
N TRP A 126 6.14 5.61 -12.73
CA TRP A 126 4.84 5.21 -13.26
C TRP A 126 3.87 6.37 -13.30
N GLY A 127 3.69 7.06 -12.16
CA GLY A 127 2.79 8.20 -12.06
C GLY A 127 3.15 9.33 -13.01
N LEU A 128 4.44 9.67 -13.14
CA LEU A 128 4.89 10.68 -14.08
C LEU A 128 4.64 10.25 -15.53
N GLN A 129 4.88 8.98 -15.90
CA GLN A 129 4.59 8.49 -17.25
C GLN A 129 3.10 8.59 -17.59
N VAL A 130 2.21 8.19 -16.67
CA VAL A 130 0.75 8.23 -16.88
C VAL A 130 0.24 9.67 -16.99
N TRP A 131 0.75 10.60 -16.16
CA TRP A 131 0.22 11.96 -16.07
C TRP A 131 0.99 13.02 -16.88
N GLN A 132 2.15 12.68 -17.46
CA GLN A 132 2.90 13.62 -18.28
C GLN A 132 2.13 14.00 -19.54
N ASP A 133 1.53 13.03 -20.24
CA ASP A 133 0.67 13.26 -21.40
C ASP A 133 -0.43 12.19 -21.47
N PRO A 134 -1.51 12.33 -20.69
CA PRO A 134 -2.57 11.32 -20.66
C PRO A 134 -3.28 11.16 -22.00
N SER A 135 -3.31 12.20 -22.84
CA SER A 135 -3.96 12.14 -24.17
C SER A 135 -3.29 11.15 -25.12
N THR A 136 -1.98 10.94 -24.99
CA THR A 136 -1.21 10.04 -25.88
C THR A 136 -0.84 8.73 -25.19
N PHE A 137 -1.14 8.58 -23.89
CA PHE A 137 -0.83 7.36 -23.16
C PHE A 137 -1.60 6.17 -23.73
N GLY A 138 -0.88 5.08 -24.03
CA GLY A 138 -1.45 3.84 -24.55
C GLY A 138 -1.83 3.88 -26.04
N VAL A 139 -1.70 5.03 -26.71
CA VAL A 139 -2.05 5.19 -28.13
C VAL A 139 -0.87 4.73 -29.01
N PRO A 140 -1.10 3.87 -30.02
CA PRO A 140 -0.07 3.51 -31.00
C PRO A 140 0.45 4.73 -31.75
N ARG A 141 1.76 4.79 -32.08
CA ARG A 141 2.39 5.96 -32.71
C ARG A 141 1.78 6.38 -34.05
N ASP A 142 1.17 5.44 -34.76
CA ASP A 142 0.60 5.65 -36.09
C ASP A 142 -0.93 5.86 -36.06
N GLY A 143 -1.53 5.94 -34.87
CA GLY A 143 -2.97 6.14 -34.69
C GLY A 143 -3.35 7.62 -34.82
N GLU A 144 -3.89 8.01 -35.97
CA GLU A 144 -4.56 9.31 -36.11
C GLU A 144 -5.99 9.24 -35.53
N ASN A 145 -6.46 10.35 -34.94
CA ASN A 145 -7.82 10.50 -34.40
C ASN A 145 -8.21 9.49 -33.29
N CYS A 146 -7.28 9.06 -32.46
CA CYS A 146 -7.59 8.20 -31.32
C CYS A 146 -8.28 8.97 -30.19
N THR A 147 -9.45 8.49 -29.77
CA THR A 147 -10.28 9.13 -28.74
C THR A 147 -10.37 8.32 -27.45
N ALA A 148 -9.93 7.06 -27.42
CA ALA A 148 -10.06 6.21 -26.23
C ALA A 148 -9.44 6.83 -24.97
N SER A 149 -8.24 7.42 -25.09
CA SER A 149 -7.56 8.07 -23.97
C SER A 149 -8.20 9.40 -23.55
N THR A 150 -8.78 10.16 -24.49
CA THR A 150 -9.41 11.45 -24.18
C THR A 150 -10.83 11.30 -23.63
N GLU A 151 -11.52 10.22 -24.01
CA GLU A 151 -12.85 9.85 -23.51
C GLU A 151 -12.79 9.17 -22.13
N THR A 152 -11.60 8.76 -21.68
CA THR A 152 -11.45 8.17 -20.34
C THR A 152 -11.86 9.18 -19.26
N ILE A 153 -12.81 8.77 -18.42
CA ILE A 153 -13.36 9.57 -17.33
C ILE A 153 -12.61 9.26 -16.04
N PHE A 154 -12.05 10.29 -15.42
CA PHE A 154 -11.57 10.26 -14.05
C PHE A 154 -12.67 10.76 -13.11
N VAL A 155 -12.71 10.23 -11.88
CA VAL A 155 -13.75 10.62 -10.92
C VAL A 155 -13.12 11.36 -9.75
N VAL A 156 -13.63 12.55 -9.43
CA VAL A 156 -13.17 13.36 -8.30
C VAL A 156 -14.39 13.74 -7.47
N PHE A 157 -14.43 13.26 -6.22
CA PHE A 157 -15.58 13.45 -5.31
C PHE A 157 -16.95 13.13 -5.96
N GLY A 158 -17.01 12.07 -6.76
CA GLY A 158 -18.24 11.67 -7.44
C GLY A 158 -18.57 12.47 -8.71
N HIS A 159 -17.75 13.43 -9.14
CA HIS A 159 -17.94 14.17 -10.39
C HIS A 159 -17.07 13.61 -11.51
N ASN A 160 -17.60 13.62 -12.74
CA ASN A 160 -16.87 13.25 -13.95
C ASN A 160 -15.89 14.36 -14.32
N VAL A 161 -14.62 14.02 -14.43
CA VAL A 161 -13.57 14.93 -14.87
C VAL A 161 -12.76 14.21 -15.96
N GLY A 162 -12.60 14.84 -17.11
CA GLY A 162 -11.73 14.29 -18.16
C GLY A 162 -10.29 14.20 -17.66
N VAL A 163 -9.58 13.11 -17.95
CA VAL A 163 -8.18 12.92 -17.52
C VAL A 163 -7.26 14.00 -18.11
N THR A 164 -7.64 14.58 -19.25
CA THR A 164 -6.94 15.70 -19.92
C THR A 164 -7.11 17.05 -19.22
N ASN A 165 -7.92 17.14 -18.15
CA ASN A 165 -8.09 18.36 -17.39
C ASN A 165 -6.75 18.80 -16.75
N SER A 166 -6.31 20.02 -17.09
CA SER A 166 -5.02 20.57 -16.63
C SER A 166 -4.90 20.65 -15.10
N SER A 167 -5.99 20.91 -14.38
CA SER A 167 -5.95 21.02 -12.91
C SER A 167 -5.70 19.66 -12.25
N VAL A 168 -6.40 18.62 -12.69
CA VAL A 168 -6.19 17.25 -12.17
C VAL A 168 -4.80 16.75 -12.52
N ARG A 169 -4.36 16.98 -13.76
CA ARG A 169 -3.01 16.63 -14.22
C ARG A 169 -1.92 17.33 -13.38
N ASN A 170 -2.01 18.64 -13.21
CA ASN A 170 -1.02 19.40 -12.43
C ASN A 170 -1.00 18.97 -10.95
N PHE A 171 -2.17 18.66 -10.38
CA PHE A 171 -2.26 18.12 -9.02
C PHE A 171 -1.57 16.76 -8.92
N ALA A 172 -1.84 15.83 -9.84
CA ALA A 172 -1.21 14.51 -9.87
C ALA A 172 0.31 14.61 -10.03
N LEU A 173 0.79 15.41 -10.99
CA LEU A 173 2.22 15.66 -11.20
C LEU A 173 2.90 16.24 -9.96
N SER A 174 2.23 17.14 -9.24
CA SER A 174 2.73 17.71 -7.98
C SER A 174 2.87 16.64 -6.89
N MET A 175 1.90 15.72 -6.76
CA MET A 175 2.01 14.60 -5.82
C MET A 175 3.21 13.70 -6.14
N PHE A 176 3.41 13.33 -7.41
CA PHE A 176 4.55 12.48 -7.80
C PHE A 176 5.90 13.22 -7.65
N ALA A 177 5.94 14.53 -7.86
CA ALA A 177 7.12 15.34 -7.58
C ALA A 177 7.50 15.34 -6.08
N ILE A 178 6.52 15.45 -5.18
CA ILE A 178 6.73 15.27 -3.73
C ILE A 178 7.20 13.83 -3.43
N GLY A 179 6.66 12.85 -4.18
CA GLY A 179 7.11 11.47 -4.15
C GLY A 179 8.60 11.31 -4.45
N ILE A 180 9.15 12.05 -5.42
CA ILE A 180 10.59 12.01 -5.75
C ILE A 180 11.43 12.45 -4.54
N ILE A 181 11.01 13.50 -3.83
CA ILE A 181 11.69 13.95 -2.60
C ILE A 181 11.66 12.82 -1.55
N SER A 182 10.52 12.13 -1.43
CA SER A 182 10.36 10.99 -0.51
C SER A 182 11.23 9.79 -0.91
N ALA A 183 11.39 9.51 -2.20
CA ALA A 183 12.29 8.48 -2.72
C ALA A 183 13.75 8.82 -2.38
N PHE A 184 14.17 10.06 -2.62
CA PHE A 184 15.51 10.53 -2.29
C PHE A 184 15.80 10.44 -0.79
N ALA A 185 14.86 10.88 0.05
CA ALA A 185 14.97 10.72 1.50
C ALA A 185 15.14 9.25 1.89
N SER A 186 14.35 8.34 1.29
CA SER A 186 14.44 6.90 1.52
C SER A 186 15.80 6.32 1.11
N LEU A 187 16.37 6.79 0.00
CA LEU A 187 17.73 6.43 -0.41
C LEU A 187 18.76 6.87 0.62
N CYS A 188 18.70 8.14 1.09
CA CYS A 188 19.60 8.64 2.12
C CYS A 188 19.48 7.86 3.45
N TYR A 189 18.28 7.40 3.81
CA TYR A 189 18.09 6.56 4.99
C TYR A 189 18.70 5.16 4.79
N SER A 190 18.48 4.54 3.63
CA SER A 190 19.06 3.25 3.27
C SER A 190 20.58 3.29 3.29
N THR A 191 21.21 4.33 2.72
CA THR A 191 22.68 4.46 2.72
C THR A 191 23.23 4.69 4.12
N LYS A 192 22.59 5.52 4.95
CA LYS A 192 22.97 5.70 6.36
C LYS A 192 22.85 4.40 7.15
N TRP A 193 21.78 3.63 6.92
CA TRP A 193 21.58 2.35 7.59
C TRP A 193 22.63 1.34 7.15
N LEU A 194 22.92 1.25 5.85
CA LEU A 194 23.97 0.41 5.30
C LEU A 194 25.35 0.77 5.86
N ALA A 195 25.69 2.05 5.94
CA ALA A 195 26.95 2.51 6.53
C ALA A 195 27.05 2.16 8.02
N THR A 196 25.96 2.31 8.79
CA THR A 196 25.94 1.92 10.20
C THR A 196 26.08 0.41 10.36
N TYR A 197 25.44 -0.36 9.46
CA TYR A 197 25.52 -1.81 9.43
C TYR A 197 26.95 -2.30 9.13
N THR A 198 27.63 -1.68 8.17
CA THR A 198 29.00 -2.06 7.80
C THR A 198 30.02 -1.66 8.87
N ILE A 199 29.84 -0.50 9.53
CA ILE A 199 30.79 0.00 10.54
C ILE A 199 30.56 -0.64 11.92
N SER A 200 29.30 -0.71 12.38
CA SER A 200 28.97 -1.09 13.77
C SER A 200 28.36 -2.49 13.89
N GLY A 201 28.11 -3.17 12.77
CA GLY A 201 27.46 -4.48 12.74
C GLY A 201 25.93 -4.43 12.86
N ALA A 202 25.31 -5.58 12.61
CA ALA A 202 23.86 -5.72 12.52
C ALA A 202 23.13 -5.39 13.83
N THR A 203 23.66 -5.85 14.95
CA THR A 203 23.02 -5.72 16.28
C THR A 203 22.97 -4.26 16.72
N ALA A 204 24.10 -3.55 16.64
CA ALA A 204 24.17 -2.13 17.00
C ALA A 204 23.25 -1.26 16.12
N ALA A 205 23.14 -1.57 14.81
CA ALA A 205 22.24 -0.86 13.92
C ALA A 205 20.76 -1.04 14.31
N LYS A 206 20.38 -2.28 14.69
CA LYS A 206 19.01 -2.59 15.16
C LYS A 206 18.70 -1.93 16.49
N ASP A 207 19.61 -2.00 17.46
CA ASP A 207 19.40 -1.41 18.79
C ASP A 207 19.27 0.12 18.72
N ASN A 208 20.11 0.77 17.90
CA ASN A 208 20.02 2.21 17.67
C ASN A 208 18.69 2.62 17.01
N ALA A 209 18.17 1.81 16.08
CA ALA A 209 16.87 2.05 15.46
C ALA A 209 15.73 1.88 16.47
N ALA A 210 15.76 0.80 17.26
CA ALA A 210 14.77 0.51 18.30
C ALA A 210 14.73 1.63 19.37
N MET A 211 15.89 2.11 19.82
CA MET A 211 15.98 3.22 20.78
C MET A 211 15.40 4.53 20.22
N ARG A 212 15.72 4.88 18.96
CA ARG A 212 15.16 6.08 18.32
C ARG A 212 13.64 6.00 18.20
N TYR A 213 13.12 4.83 17.85
CA TYR A 213 11.68 4.60 17.81
C TYR A 213 11.04 4.73 19.19
N ALA A 214 11.59 4.06 20.20
CA ALA A 214 11.09 4.13 21.57
C ALA A 214 11.07 5.58 22.09
N ARG A 215 12.09 6.38 21.79
CA ARG A 215 12.13 7.81 22.12
C ARG A 215 11.03 8.59 21.40
N LYS A 216 10.87 8.39 20.08
CA LYS A 216 9.84 9.08 19.29
C LYS A 216 8.45 8.73 19.79
N LEU A 217 8.18 7.45 20.04
CA LEU A 217 6.89 6.99 20.52
C LEU A 217 6.52 7.56 21.90
N ARG A 218 7.52 7.74 22.79
CA ARG A 218 7.30 8.42 24.09
C ARG A 218 6.91 9.89 23.91
N LEU A 219 7.55 10.57 22.96
CA LEU A 219 7.25 11.98 22.66
C LEU A 219 5.88 12.15 21.99
N THR A 220 5.44 11.17 21.19
CA THR A 220 4.19 11.25 20.44
C THR A 220 3.02 10.50 21.08
N LYS A 221 2.94 10.54 22.42
CA LYS A 221 1.93 9.83 23.24
C LYS A 221 0.46 10.26 23.01
N GLY A 222 0.17 11.08 22.00
CA GLY A 222 -1.18 11.51 21.59
C GLY A 222 -1.51 11.32 20.10
N GLN A 223 -0.62 10.72 19.28
CA GLN A 223 -0.84 10.59 17.83
C GLN A 223 -1.70 9.40 17.38
N HIS A 224 -2.51 8.82 18.27
CA HIS A 224 -3.43 7.74 17.88
C HIS A 224 -4.42 8.17 16.77
N MET A 225 -4.77 9.46 16.72
CA MET A 225 -5.70 10.02 15.73
C MET A 225 -5.15 10.00 14.29
N SER A 226 -3.83 10.02 14.09
CA SER A 226 -3.20 9.99 12.76
C SER A 226 -3.37 8.65 12.02
N ARG A 227 -3.67 7.56 12.73
CA ARG A 227 -3.70 6.21 12.13
C ARG A 227 -4.98 5.94 11.34
N TYR A 228 -6.10 6.51 11.78
CA TYR A 228 -7.38 6.37 11.08
C TYR A 228 -7.54 7.33 9.89
N GLY A 229 -6.74 8.40 9.82
CA GLY A 229 -6.76 9.32 8.68
C GLY A 229 -6.47 8.62 7.35
N GLY A 230 -5.60 7.60 7.36
CA GLY A 230 -5.36 6.77 6.18
C GLY A 230 -6.59 5.97 5.72
N LEU A 231 -7.47 5.56 6.63
CA LEU A 231 -8.68 4.79 6.30
C LEU A 231 -9.65 5.61 5.44
N ALA A 232 -9.88 6.88 5.78
CA ALA A 232 -10.74 7.77 5.00
C ALA A 232 -10.20 7.96 3.57
N GLY A 233 -8.88 8.16 3.44
CA GLY A 233 -8.21 8.21 2.14
C GLY A 233 -8.36 6.92 1.33
N MET A 234 -8.21 5.75 1.97
CA MET A 234 -8.41 4.46 1.29
C MET A 234 -9.86 4.27 0.83
N ILE A 235 -10.85 4.59 1.67
CA ILE A 235 -12.27 4.51 1.29
C ILE A 235 -12.55 5.42 0.08
N TYR A 236 -12.01 6.65 0.10
CA TYR A 236 -12.12 7.57 -1.03
C TYR A 236 -11.52 6.97 -2.32
N LEU A 237 -10.33 6.37 -2.24
CA LEU A 237 -9.69 5.74 -3.40
C LEU A 237 -10.50 4.53 -3.91
N ILE A 238 -11.02 3.67 -3.03
CA ILE A 238 -11.87 2.52 -3.40
C ILE A 238 -13.11 3.00 -4.13
N VAL A 239 -13.84 3.97 -3.55
CA VAL A 239 -15.05 4.52 -4.16
C VAL A 239 -14.73 5.16 -5.51
N THR A 240 -13.63 5.90 -5.60
CA THR A 240 -13.19 6.52 -6.86
C THR A 240 -12.90 5.48 -7.93
N ILE A 241 -12.17 4.41 -7.60
CA ILE A 241 -11.85 3.34 -8.54
C ILE A 241 -13.13 2.65 -9.04
N GLU A 242 -14.04 2.28 -8.14
CA GLU A 242 -15.28 1.58 -8.56
C GLU A 242 -16.20 2.51 -9.37
N GLN A 243 -16.23 3.81 -9.07
CA GLN A 243 -16.93 4.79 -9.91
C GLN A 243 -16.27 4.95 -11.28
N MET A 244 -14.93 4.91 -11.38
CA MET A 244 -14.25 4.92 -12.67
C MET A 244 -14.62 3.69 -13.50
N VAL A 245 -14.65 2.50 -12.90
CA VAL A 245 -15.03 1.26 -13.59
C VAL A 245 -16.45 1.32 -14.14
N ASP A 246 -17.39 1.82 -13.33
CA ASP A 246 -18.79 1.93 -13.72
C ASP A 246 -19.00 2.96 -14.84
N ARG A 247 -18.34 4.13 -14.75
CA ARG A 247 -18.57 5.25 -15.67
C ARG A 247 -17.84 5.15 -17.02
N ASN A 248 -16.79 4.32 -17.11
CA ASN A 248 -16.09 4.08 -18.37
C ASN A 248 -16.67 2.87 -19.15
N ASN A 249 -17.79 2.27 -18.69
CA ASN A 249 -18.47 1.14 -19.35
C ASN A 249 -17.57 -0.10 -19.59
N VAL A 250 -16.54 -0.31 -18.78
CA VAL A 250 -15.61 -1.45 -18.88
C VAL A 250 -15.93 -2.59 -17.91
N LYS A 251 -17.06 -2.50 -17.20
CA LYS A 251 -17.44 -3.43 -16.13
C LYS A 251 -17.54 -4.87 -16.59
N ASP A 252 -18.05 -5.10 -17.80
CA ASP A 252 -18.23 -6.44 -18.36
C ASP A 252 -16.88 -7.09 -18.66
N GLN A 253 -15.94 -6.35 -19.26
CA GLN A 253 -14.56 -6.80 -19.52
C GLN A 253 -13.81 -7.18 -18.23
N LEU A 254 -14.11 -6.47 -17.13
CA LEU A 254 -13.45 -6.68 -15.82
C LEU A 254 -14.16 -7.68 -14.92
N SER A 255 -15.27 -8.26 -15.37
CA SER A 255 -16.07 -9.21 -14.60
C SER A 255 -15.61 -10.65 -14.73
N GLU A 256 -14.86 -10.96 -15.79
CA GLU A 256 -14.33 -12.29 -16.05
C GLU A 256 -13.24 -12.67 -15.05
N TRP A 257 -13.31 -13.89 -14.54
CA TRP A 257 -12.32 -14.42 -13.60
C TRP A 257 -11.15 -15.02 -14.36
N THR A 258 -9.99 -14.42 -14.19
CA THR A 258 -8.74 -14.91 -14.78
C THR A 258 -7.89 -15.67 -13.74
N TYR A 259 -6.89 -16.38 -14.24
CA TYR A 259 -5.95 -17.12 -13.40
C TYR A 259 -5.19 -16.19 -12.43
N SER A 260 -4.73 -15.03 -12.91
CA SER A 260 -3.99 -14.08 -12.08
C SER A 260 -4.84 -13.51 -10.93
N GLN A 261 -6.13 -13.24 -11.20
CA GLN A 261 -7.10 -12.79 -10.20
C GLN A 261 -7.30 -13.84 -9.10
N THR A 262 -7.33 -15.11 -9.46
CA THR A 262 -7.45 -16.22 -8.50
C THR A 262 -6.20 -16.31 -7.62
N ILE A 263 -5.00 -16.19 -8.20
CA ILE A 263 -3.75 -16.13 -7.43
C ILE A 263 -3.77 -14.96 -6.45
N ALA A 264 -4.20 -13.77 -6.89
CA ALA A 264 -4.25 -12.59 -6.04
C ALA A 264 -5.14 -12.82 -4.80
N LEU A 265 -6.25 -13.56 -4.94
CA LEU A 265 -7.09 -13.94 -3.80
C LEU A 265 -6.46 -15.00 -2.89
N ILE A 266 -5.71 -15.96 -3.45
CA ILE A 266 -4.96 -16.94 -2.65
C ILE A 266 -3.89 -16.23 -1.80
N MET A 267 -3.19 -15.26 -2.38
CA MET A 267 -2.23 -14.42 -1.64
C MET A 267 -2.91 -13.60 -0.53
N LEU A 268 -4.12 -13.09 -0.78
CA LEU A 268 -4.93 -12.44 0.25
C LEU A 268 -5.28 -13.41 1.39
N LEU A 269 -5.64 -14.66 1.08
CA LEU A 269 -5.96 -15.65 2.10
C LEU A 269 -4.78 -15.90 3.04
N GLN A 270 -3.56 -15.98 2.49
CA GLN A 270 -2.36 -16.06 3.30
C GLN A 270 -2.22 -14.85 4.24
N GLN A 271 -2.43 -13.64 3.72
CA GLN A 271 -2.39 -12.42 4.54
C GLN A 271 -3.46 -12.41 5.64
N ILE A 272 -4.66 -12.94 5.39
CA ILE A 272 -5.72 -13.09 6.39
C ILE A 272 -5.26 -14.05 7.50
N MET A 273 -4.71 -15.21 7.14
CA MET A 273 -4.23 -16.21 8.12
C MET A 273 -3.10 -15.64 8.99
N ASP A 274 -2.17 -14.90 8.39
CA ASP A 274 -1.09 -14.22 9.13
C ASP A 274 -1.67 -13.17 10.09
N CYS A 275 -2.63 -12.36 9.63
CA CYS A 275 -3.31 -11.38 10.48
C CYS A 275 -3.97 -12.04 11.70
N ILE A 276 -4.75 -13.11 11.49
CA ILE A 276 -5.41 -13.86 12.58
C ILE A 276 -4.36 -14.39 13.57
N SER A 277 -3.26 -14.92 13.07
CA SER A 277 -2.16 -15.43 13.90
C SER A 277 -1.55 -14.32 14.75
N TYR A 278 -1.28 -13.13 14.19
CA TYR A 278 -0.77 -11.99 14.96
C TYR A 278 -1.76 -11.48 16.01
N PHE A 279 -3.06 -11.46 15.71
CA PHE A 279 -4.08 -11.09 16.70
C PHE A 279 -4.12 -12.08 17.85
N LYS A 280 -4.01 -13.39 17.56
CA LYS A 280 -3.95 -14.43 18.58
C LYS A 280 -2.71 -14.28 19.47
N GLU A 281 -1.53 -14.12 18.86
CA GLU A 281 -0.26 -13.90 19.58
C GLU A 281 -0.34 -12.66 20.50
N GLU A 282 -0.92 -11.55 20.03
CA GLU A 282 -1.10 -10.33 20.83
C GLU A 282 -2.09 -10.53 22.00
N ILE A 283 -3.19 -11.25 21.78
CA ILE A 283 -4.17 -11.56 22.83
C ILE A 283 -3.51 -12.40 23.93
N GLU A 284 -2.77 -13.44 23.56
CA GLU A 284 -2.03 -14.29 24.50
C GLU A 284 -0.98 -13.49 25.29
N TYR A 285 -0.20 -12.65 24.60
CA TYR A 285 0.79 -11.77 25.23
C TYR A 285 0.14 -10.82 26.25
N ARG A 286 -0.99 -10.19 25.91
CA ARG A 286 -1.73 -9.32 26.83
C ARG A 286 -2.28 -10.08 28.03
N GLY A 287 -2.79 -11.28 27.82
CA GLY A 287 -3.24 -12.17 28.89
C GLY A 287 -2.11 -12.49 29.88
N ALA A 288 -0.96 -12.94 29.38
CA ALA A 288 0.21 -13.25 30.20
C ALA A 288 0.73 -12.02 30.97
N LYS A 289 0.78 -10.85 30.32
CA LYS A 289 1.23 -9.59 30.94
C LYS A 289 0.29 -9.12 32.05
N ASN A 290 -1.02 -9.25 31.85
CA ASN A 290 -2.01 -8.91 32.89
C ASN A 290 -1.90 -9.85 34.08
N ALA A 291 -1.74 -11.16 33.84
CA ALA A 291 -1.50 -12.15 34.89
C ALA A 291 -0.20 -11.84 35.68
N GLN A 292 0.87 -11.45 34.99
CA GLN A 292 2.11 -11.04 35.64
C GLN A 292 1.93 -9.79 36.50
N ARG A 293 1.27 -8.75 35.97
CA ARG A 293 0.97 -7.53 36.74
C ARG A 293 0.14 -7.82 37.99
N GLN A 294 -0.81 -8.74 37.89
CA GLN A 294 -1.62 -9.15 39.02
C GLN A 294 -0.79 -9.89 40.08
N ARG A 295 0.15 -10.76 39.66
CA ARG A 295 1.12 -11.40 40.58
C ARG A 295 2.00 -10.37 41.27
N ASP A 296 2.56 -9.43 40.52
CA ASP A 296 3.42 -8.36 41.08
C ASP A 296 2.64 -7.46 42.06
N GLN A 297 1.35 -7.20 41.80
CA GLN A 297 0.48 -6.46 42.71
C GLN A 297 0.20 -7.25 43.99
N ASN A 298 -0.19 -8.51 43.87
CA ASN A 298 -0.44 -9.39 45.02
C ASN A 298 0.82 -9.55 45.90
N GLU A 299 2.00 -9.67 45.28
CA GLU A 299 3.27 -9.75 46.00
C GLU A 299 3.58 -8.45 46.75
N ARG A 300 3.35 -7.29 46.14
CA ARG A 300 3.52 -5.98 46.80
C ARG A 300 2.56 -5.79 47.97
N GLU A 301 1.32 -6.25 47.84
CA GLU A 301 0.33 -6.21 48.91
C GLU A 301 0.73 -7.12 50.08
N ARG A 302 1.19 -8.34 49.77
CA ARG A 302 1.72 -9.27 50.77
C ARG A 302 2.90 -8.67 51.54
N LEU A 303 3.88 -8.09 50.85
CA LEU A 303 5.03 -7.44 51.48
C LEU A 303 4.63 -6.25 52.37
N ARG A 304 3.61 -5.48 51.97
CA ARG A 304 3.06 -4.40 52.80
C ARG A 304 2.41 -4.91 54.07
N MET A 305 1.62 -5.99 53.99
CA MET A 305 1.01 -6.61 55.16
C MET A 305 2.07 -7.18 56.13
N GLU A 306 3.10 -7.84 55.61
CA GLU A 306 4.22 -8.35 56.43
C GLU A 306 4.98 -7.21 57.13
N ALA A 307 5.20 -6.09 56.46
CA ALA A 307 5.84 -4.91 57.07
C ALA A 307 4.98 -4.25 58.16
N GLN A 308 3.66 -4.16 57.95
CA GLN A 308 2.71 -3.65 58.96
C GLN A 308 2.63 -4.56 60.19
N ALA A 309 2.62 -5.88 59.98
CA ALA A 309 2.65 -6.84 61.08
C ALA A 309 3.92 -6.71 61.92
N ARG A 310 5.08 -6.54 61.29
CA ARG A 310 6.36 -6.32 62.00
C ARG A 310 6.39 -5.02 62.79
N THR A 311 5.81 -3.94 62.27
CA THR A 311 5.77 -2.64 62.95
C THR A 311 4.78 -2.61 64.12
N SER A 312 3.73 -3.42 64.08
CA SER A 312 2.74 -3.52 65.17
C SER A 312 3.20 -4.39 66.35
N ALA A 313 4.28 -5.17 66.17
CA ALA A 313 4.83 -6.07 67.19
C ALA A 313 5.93 -5.44 68.06
N VAL A 314 6.31 -4.19 67.78
CA VAL A 314 7.31 -3.39 68.52
C VAL A 314 6.59 -2.37 69.39
#